data_AF-A0AAW0FMP4-F1
#
_entry.id   AF-A0AAW0FMP4-F1
#
_cell.length_a   1.000
_cell.length_b   1.000
_cell.length_c   1.000
_cell.angle_alpha   90.00
_cell.angle_beta   90.00
_cell.angle_gamma   90.00
#
_symmetry.space_group_name_H-M   'P 1'
#
loop_
_entity.id
_entity.type
_entity.pdbx_description
1 polymer ?
#
loop_
_entity_poly.entity_id
_entity_poly.type
_entity_poly.pdbx_seq_one_letter_code
_entity_poly.pdbx_strand_id
1 'polypeptide(L)'
;MEYIEGELLMKQWNPLVSDEAEGAVEDLKKVIDPIVDFQDKLLSVTFNKSGSLYFFDDVDVTNQGVTPYEGEENPLLKDRWRIGPSVEKHFAKNKNKLSEKEIAQYNGPWDAEKPLDLVTSVADVELANLKNRLALAQADAGTFVAYQGAKIYNLQEDIPDYDKLDEVDKQQYQFMYYKTRNERLWEHALNDRKHDLIAVASPHIKVLKSPYVQALEFKNDKDHLYVEGSIVQLQAMWEAYVANGICNATESEFPIKYSADYLDQHQKDLEEYQMEIVSSPFAATGGWVPHDMFVQLKEQGIIVEDASGNYKIETEAALKEDPPAN
;
A
#
# COMPACT_ATOMS: atom_id res chain seq x y z
N MET A 1 29.87 -29.64 1.41
CA MET A 1 29.06 -30.88 1.41
C MET A 1 29.91 -31.96 0.80
N GLU A 2 29.97 -33.12 1.45
CA GLU A 2 30.65 -34.31 0.92
C GLU A 2 29.80 -34.90 -0.22
N TYR A 3 30.43 -35.25 -1.33
CA TYR A 3 29.73 -35.87 -2.47
C TYR A 3 29.42 -37.31 -2.12
N ILE A 4 28.15 -37.69 -2.20
CA ILE A 4 27.71 -39.08 -2.00
C ILE A 4 27.46 -39.67 -3.39
N GLU A 5 28.25 -40.68 -3.75
CA GLU A 5 28.12 -41.40 -5.01
C GLU A 5 26.92 -42.37 -4.95
N GLY A 6 26.08 -42.36 -5.99
CA GLY A 6 24.90 -43.24 -6.07
C GLY A 6 23.98 -42.94 -7.25
N GLU A 7 23.08 -43.88 -7.56
CA GLU A 7 22.03 -43.68 -8.57
C GLU A 7 20.83 -42.91 -7.98
N LEU A 8 20.20 -42.07 -8.79
CA LEU A 8 19.02 -41.31 -8.39
C LEU A 8 17.78 -42.22 -8.32
N LEU A 9 16.97 -42.07 -7.27
CA LEU A 9 15.68 -42.75 -7.10
C LEU A 9 14.78 -42.64 -8.35
N MET A 10 14.75 -41.49 -9.01
CA MET A 10 13.99 -41.26 -10.25
C MET A 10 14.40 -42.17 -11.42
N LYS A 11 15.64 -42.67 -11.46
CA LYS A 11 16.08 -43.62 -12.50
C LYS A 11 15.53 -45.03 -12.27
N GLN A 12 15.06 -45.32 -11.07
CA GLN A 12 14.51 -46.61 -10.68
C GLN A 12 12.98 -46.68 -10.87
N TRP A 13 12.34 -45.54 -11.19
CA TRP A 13 10.90 -45.46 -11.48
C TRP A 13 10.62 -45.53 -12.98
N ASN A 14 9.73 -46.43 -13.40
CA ASN A 14 9.17 -46.44 -14.76
C ASN A 14 7.68 -46.10 -14.74
N PRO A 15 7.30 -44.83 -14.99
CA PRO A 15 5.90 -44.39 -14.90
C PRO A 15 4.99 -44.92 -16.03
N LEU A 16 5.54 -45.66 -17.00
CA LEU A 16 4.80 -46.18 -18.16
C LEU A 16 4.40 -47.66 -18.00
N VAL A 17 4.81 -48.31 -16.91
CA VAL A 17 4.41 -49.69 -16.62
C VAL A 17 2.96 -49.68 -16.12
N SER A 18 2.12 -50.52 -16.72
CA SER A 18 0.74 -50.73 -16.25
C SER A 18 0.74 -51.31 -14.84
N ASP A 19 -0.17 -50.83 -13.98
CA ASP A 19 -0.36 -51.37 -12.63
C ASP A 19 -0.71 -52.88 -12.63
N GLU A 20 -1.17 -53.40 -13.77
CA GLU A 20 -1.50 -54.82 -13.98
C GLU A 20 -0.30 -55.68 -14.39
N ALA A 21 0.86 -55.08 -14.65
CA ALA A 21 2.06 -55.83 -15.03
C ALA A 21 2.69 -56.55 -13.84
N GLU A 22 3.14 -57.79 -14.06
CA GLU A 22 3.83 -58.59 -13.05
C GLU A 22 5.11 -57.87 -12.58
N GLY A 23 5.25 -57.68 -11.27
CA GLY A 23 6.38 -56.95 -10.68
C GLY A 23 6.20 -55.42 -10.53
N ALA A 24 5.13 -54.83 -11.08
CA ALA A 24 4.93 -53.38 -11.09
C ALA A 24 4.84 -52.77 -9.68
N VAL A 25 4.22 -53.48 -8.74
CA VAL A 25 4.09 -53.05 -7.34
C VAL A 25 5.43 -53.12 -6.61
N GLU A 26 6.23 -54.18 -6.82
CA GLU A 26 7.58 -54.26 -6.23
C GLU A 26 8.50 -53.15 -6.75
N ASP A 27 8.44 -52.84 -8.05
CA ASP A 27 9.24 -51.77 -8.65
C ASP A 27 8.82 -50.38 -8.15
N LEU A 28 7.53 -50.14 -7.96
CA LEU A 28 7.04 -48.89 -7.36
C LEU A 28 7.50 -48.75 -5.90
N LYS A 29 7.45 -49.82 -5.11
CA LYS A 29 7.89 -49.84 -3.71
C LYS A 29 9.37 -49.50 -3.53
N LYS A 30 10.24 -49.88 -4.47
CA LYS A 30 11.66 -49.47 -4.44
C LYS A 30 11.86 -47.95 -4.40
N VAL A 31 10.88 -47.18 -4.88
CA VAL A 31 10.92 -45.72 -4.87
C VAL A 31 10.06 -45.14 -3.74
N ILE A 32 8.88 -45.69 -3.50
CA ILE A 32 7.97 -45.19 -2.46
C ILE A 32 8.54 -45.47 -1.06
N ASP A 33 9.01 -46.68 -0.77
CA ASP A 33 9.41 -47.06 0.58
C ASP A 33 10.55 -46.17 1.10
N PRO A 34 11.63 -45.86 0.35
CA PRO A 34 12.65 -44.93 0.83
C PRO A 34 12.14 -43.51 1.07
N ILE A 35 11.15 -43.04 0.30
CA ILE A 35 10.53 -41.73 0.50
C ILE A 35 9.70 -41.73 1.78
N VAL A 36 8.93 -42.80 2.01
CA VAL A 36 8.13 -42.98 3.22
C VAL A 36 9.03 -43.11 4.45
N ASP A 37 10.06 -43.95 4.40
CA ASP A 37 11.04 -44.10 5.49
C ASP A 37 11.73 -42.77 5.82
N PHE A 38 12.07 -41.99 4.78
CA PHE A 38 12.62 -40.65 4.96
C PHE A 38 11.63 -39.69 5.64
N GLN A 39 10.36 -39.70 5.22
CA GLN A 39 9.31 -38.90 5.85
C GLN A 39 9.06 -39.33 7.30
N ASP A 40 8.96 -40.62 7.57
CA ASP A 40 8.82 -41.18 8.93
C ASP A 40 9.99 -40.75 9.81
N LYS A 41 11.22 -40.78 9.28
CA LYS A 41 12.39 -40.34 10.02
C LYS A 41 12.37 -38.83 10.28
N LEU A 42 11.98 -38.01 9.29
CA LEU A 42 11.82 -36.57 9.48
C LEU A 42 10.76 -36.22 10.53
N LEU A 43 9.67 -36.99 10.58
CA LEU A 43 8.56 -36.79 11.53
C LEU A 43 8.81 -37.41 12.91
N SER A 44 9.87 -38.22 13.08
CA SER A 44 10.19 -38.89 14.34
C SER A 44 10.64 -37.94 15.46
N VAL A 45 11.02 -36.70 15.13
CA VAL A 45 11.45 -35.70 16.10
C VAL A 45 10.24 -34.88 16.55
N THR A 46 9.89 -35.02 17.82
CA THR A 46 8.89 -34.17 18.46
C THR A 46 9.56 -32.92 19.02
N PHE A 47 9.22 -31.76 18.46
CA PHE A 47 9.71 -30.49 18.95
C PHE A 47 8.92 -30.00 20.18
N ASN A 48 9.61 -29.34 21.11
CA ASN A 48 9.05 -28.80 22.34
C ASN A 48 8.24 -27.50 22.11
N LYS A 49 8.48 -26.83 20.98
CA LYS A 49 7.81 -25.58 20.57
C LYS A 49 7.47 -25.60 19.08
N SER A 50 6.53 -24.74 18.71
CA SER A 50 6.20 -24.40 17.33
C SER A 50 6.84 -23.06 16.97
N GLY A 51 7.53 -23.00 15.83
CA GLY A 51 8.28 -21.83 15.38
C GLY A 51 9.23 -22.20 14.24
N SER A 52 10.22 -21.35 13.99
CA SER A 52 11.29 -21.65 13.03
C SER A 52 12.57 -22.08 13.73
N LEU A 53 13.38 -22.88 13.06
CA LEU A 53 14.65 -23.37 13.59
C LEU A 53 15.76 -22.35 13.30
N TYR A 54 16.49 -21.97 14.35
CA TYR A 54 17.58 -21.00 14.30
C TYR A 54 18.83 -21.58 14.94
N PHE A 55 19.99 -21.00 14.62
CA PHE A 55 21.18 -21.23 15.44
C PHE A 55 21.01 -20.62 16.82
N PHE A 56 21.70 -21.19 17.81
CA PHE A 56 21.64 -20.74 19.20
C PHE A 56 21.88 -19.23 19.36
N ASP A 57 22.87 -18.68 18.66
CA ASP A 57 23.25 -17.27 18.74
C ASP A 57 22.29 -16.33 17.98
N ASP A 58 21.42 -16.87 17.12
CA ASP A 58 20.52 -16.09 16.26
C ASP A 58 19.12 -15.88 16.88
N VAL A 59 18.86 -16.45 18.05
CA VAL A 59 17.60 -16.25 18.79
C VAL A 59 17.78 -15.30 19.97
N ASP A 60 16.69 -14.64 20.34
CA ASP A 60 16.62 -13.85 21.57
C ASP A 60 17.00 -14.71 22.80
N VAL A 61 17.66 -14.07 23.77
CA VAL A 61 18.17 -14.71 25.00
C VAL A 61 17.06 -15.48 25.73
N THR A 62 15.81 -15.02 25.66
CA THR A 62 14.65 -15.70 26.26
C THR A 62 14.37 -17.08 25.65
N ASN A 63 14.71 -17.29 24.37
CA ASN A 63 14.53 -18.55 23.65
C ASN A 63 15.77 -19.46 23.70
N GLN A 64 16.95 -18.92 24.07
CA GLN A 64 18.19 -19.71 24.23
C GLN A 64 18.10 -20.72 25.38
N GLY A 65 17.26 -20.49 26.37
CA GLY A 65 17.09 -21.37 27.53
C GLY A 65 16.25 -22.63 27.26
N VAL A 66 15.60 -22.74 26.10
CA VAL A 66 14.68 -23.86 25.80
C VAL A 66 15.26 -24.75 24.70
N THR A 67 15.39 -26.04 25.00
CA THR A 67 15.81 -27.06 24.04
C THR A 67 14.75 -27.26 22.96
N PRO A 68 15.14 -27.43 21.68
CA PRO A 68 14.19 -27.64 20.59
C PRO A 68 13.47 -28.99 20.69
N TYR A 69 14.13 -30.03 21.19
CA TYR A 69 13.61 -31.39 21.39
C TYR A 69 14.42 -32.09 22.48
N GLU A 70 13.90 -33.21 23.00
CA GLU A 70 14.54 -34.01 24.04
C GLU A 70 15.43 -35.13 23.48
N GLY A 71 16.45 -35.54 24.26
CA GLY A 71 17.23 -36.74 23.98
C GLY A 71 18.39 -36.60 22.97
N GLU A 72 18.93 -35.38 22.75
CA GLU A 72 20.11 -35.21 21.90
C GLU A 72 21.37 -35.79 22.56
N GLU A 73 21.93 -36.83 21.95
CA GLU A 73 23.15 -37.49 22.41
C GLU A 73 24.41 -36.98 21.68
N ASN A 74 24.27 -36.39 20.48
CA ASN A 74 25.40 -35.92 19.70
C ASN A 74 25.94 -34.58 20.26
N PRO A 75 27.19 -34.56 20.75
CA PRO A 75 27.77 -33.34 21.33
C PRO A 75 27.88 -32.16 20.35
N LEU A 76 27.91 -32.41 19.03
CA LEU A 76 27.98 -31.36 18.01
C LEU A 76 26.63 -30.70 17.70
N LEU A 77 25.53 -31.37 18.05
CA LEU A 77 24.16 -30.89 17.83
C LEU A 77 23.57 -30.33 19.12
N LYS A 78 24.08 -30.78 20.27
CA LYS A 78 23.77 -30.21 21.57
C LYS A 78 24.05 -28.71 21.53
N ASP A 79 23.04 -27.92 21.88
CA ASP A 79 23.07 -26.45 21.87
C ASP A 79 23.33 -25.78 20.52
N ARG A 80 23.20 -26.50 19.40
CA ARG A 80 23.35 -25.89 18.07
C ARG A 80 22.10 -25.11 17.65
N TRP A 81 20.92 -25.65 17.96
CA TRP A 81 19.65 -25.17 17.44
C TRP A 81 18.71 -24.69 18.54
N ARG A 82 17.89 -23.71 18.22
CA ARG A 82 16.79 -23.19 19.04
C ARG A 82 15.55 -22.95 18.19
N ILE A 83 14.39 -22.99 18.83
CA ILE A 83 13.13 -22.63 18.19
C ILE A 83 12.85 -21.17 18.54
N GLY A 84 12.84 -20.34 17.50
CA GLY A 84 12.56 -18.92 17.59
C GLY A 84 11.24 -18.56 16.91
N PRO A 85 10.99 -17.26 16.71
CA PRO A 85 9.79 -16.79 16.03
C PRO A 85 9.60 -17.42 14.65
N SER A 86 8.35 -17.58 14.22
CA SER A 86 8.04 -18.13 12.91
C SER A 86 8.37 -17.13 11.79
N VAL A 87 9.04 -17.62 10.73
CA VAL A 87 9.26 -16.88 9.47
C VAL A 87 8.16 -17.10 8.44
N GLU A 88 7.04 -17.70 8.85
CA GLU A 88 5.94 -17.97 7.94
C GLU A 88 5.37 -16.69 7.30
N LYS A 89 5.00 -16.82 6.03
CA LYS A 89 4.42 -15.73 5.23
C LYS A 89 3.20 -15.07 5.89
N HIS A 90 2.48 -15.76 6.77
CA HIS A 90 1.30 -15.23 7.44
C HIS A 90 1.64 -14.04 8.36
N PHE A 91 2.85 -14.03 8.92
CA PHE A 91 3.34 -12.96 9.80
C PHE A 91 4.10 -11.86 9.04
N ALA A 92 4.63 -12.14 7.85
CA ALA A 92 5.41 -11.16 7.08
C ALA A 92 4.66 -10.55 5.88
N LYS A 93 3.92 -11.36 5.10
CA LYS A 93 3.33 -10.94 3.83
C LYS A 93 2.12 -10.04 4.07
N ASN A 94 2.09 -8.90 3.36
CA ASN A 94 1.01 -7.91 3.40
C ASN A 94 0.73 -7.34 4.80
N LYS A 95 1.75 -7.31 5.67
CA LYS A 95 1.73 -6.69 7.01
C LYS A 95 2.49 -5.36 7.03
N ASN A 96 2.63 -4.70 5.88
CA ASN A 96 3.35 -3.42 5.74
C ASN A 96 2.73 -2.24 6.49
N LYS A 97 1.60 -2.45 7.17
CA LYS A 97 0.94 -1.46 8.04
C LYS A 97 1.16 -1.74 9.53
N LEU A 98 1.95 -2.76 9.86
CA LEU A 98 2.42 -3.05 11.21
C LEU A 98 3.94 -2.81 11.27
N SER A 99 4.42 -2.29 12.39
CA SER A 99 5.84 -2.25 12.68
C SER A 99 6.38 -3.65 12.98
N GLU A 100 7.70 -3.84 12.82
CA GLU A 100 8.36 -5.09 13.16
C GLU A 100 8.13 -5.50 14.62
N LYS A 101 8.12 -4.51 15.53
CA LYS A 101 7.84 -4.73 16.96
C LYS A 101 6.41 -5.22 17.22
N GLU A 102 5.43 -4.77 16.43
CA GLU A 102 4.06 -5.28 16.53
C GLU A 102 3.97 -6.71 15.99
N ILE A 103 4.59 -6.99 14.84
CA ILE A 103 4.62 -8.33 14.25
C ILE A 103 5.30 -9.33 15.20
N ALA A 104 6.39 -8.91 15.85
CA ALA A 104 7.16 -9.72 16.80
C ALA A 104 6.34 -10.18 18.03
N GLN A 105 5.20 -9.55 18.31
CA GLN A 105 4.30 -9.97 19.40
C GLN A 105 3.46 -11.19 19.01
N TYR A 106 3.30 -11.43 17.71
CA TYR A 106 2.40 -12.45 17.18
C TYR A 106 3.12 -13.63 16.55
N ASN A 107 4.43 -13.59 16.32
CA ASN A 107 5.12 -14.66 15.58
C ASN A 107 5.77 -15.72 16.49
N GLY A 108 5.41 -15.79 17.77
CA GLY A 108 5.83 -16.86 18.67
C GLY A 108 7.29 -16.72 19.15
N PRO A 109 7.95 -17.84 19.53
CA PRO A 109 7.52 -19.24 19.41
C PRO A 109 6.44 -19.63 20.43
N TRP A 110 5.69 -20.70 20.14
CA TRP A 110 4.59 -21.20 20.98
C TRP A 110 4.91 -22.58 21.57
N ASP A 111 4.34 -22.92 22.71
CA ASP A 111 4.54 -24.24 23.34
C ASP A 111 3.84 -25.34 22.52
N ALA A 112 4.50 -26.49 22.32
CA ALA A 112 3.92 -27.60 21.54
C ALA A 112 2.63 -28.17 22.16
N GLU A 113 2.45 -28.01 23.47
CA GLU A 113 1.23 -28.39 24.20
C GLU A 113 0.05 -27.45 23.94
N LYS A 114 0.28 -26.28 23.32
CA LYS A 114 -0.73 -25.25 23.04
C LYS A 114 -0.78 -24.88 21.54
N PRO A 115 -1.13 -25.84 20.66
CA PRO A 115 -1.13 -25.59 19.21
C PRO A 115 -2.14 -24.50 18.78
N LEU A 116 -3.18 -24.24 19.57
CA LEU A 116 -4.16 -23.19 19.29
C LEU A 116 -3.60 -21.78 19.49
N ASP A 117 -2.49 -21.60 20.23
CA ASP A 117 -1.87 -20.28 20.41
C ASP A 117 -1.29 -19.76 19.10
N LEU A 118 -0.74 -20.65 18.25
CA LEU A 118 -0.29 -20.30 16.91
C LEU A 118 -1.47 -19.82 16.05
N VAL A 119 -2.56 -20.58 16.04
CA VAL A 119 -3.77 -20.25 15.26
C VAL A 119 -4.35 -18.90 15.71
N THR A 120 -4.39 -18.68 17.03
CA THR A 120 -4.86 -17.43 17.64
C THR A 120 -3.95 -16.27 17.23
N SER A 121 -2.63 -16.47 17.26
CA SER A 121 -1.67 -15.43 16.89
C SER A 121 -1.76 -15.03 15.41
N VAL A 122 -2.02 -16.00 14.51
CA VAL A 122 -2.32 -15.70 13.10
C VAL A 122 -3.58 -14.86 12.97
N ALA A 123 -4.65 -15.18 13.71
CA ALA A 123 -5.87 -14.39 13.69
C ALA A 123 -5.64 -12.97 14.23
N ASP A 124 -4.87 -12.83 15.31
CA ASP A 124 -4.59 -11.55 15.95
C ASP A 124 -3.72 -10.63 15.11
N VAL A 125 -2.68 -11.14 14.43
CA VAL A 125 -1.87 -10.32 13.52
C VAL A 125 -2.67 -9.85 12.31
N GLU A 126 -3.57 -10.67 11.78
CA GLU A 126 -4.48 -10.25 10.72
C GLU A 126 -5.48 -9.21 11.22
N LEU A 127 -6.03 -9.38 12.41
CA LEU A 127 -6.92 -8.42 13.04
C LEU A 127 -6.23 -7.07 13.28
N ALA A 128 -5.00 -7.08 13.80
CA ALA A 128 -4.19 -5.88 14.02
C ALA A 128 -3.91 -5.17 12.69
N ASN A 129 -3.51 -5.91 11.65
CA ASN A 129 -3.28 -5.35 10.32
C ASN A 129 -4.57 -4.77 9.72
N LEU A 130 -5.71 -5.45 9.87
CA LEU A 130 -7.01 -4.95 9.41
C LEU A 130 -7.44 -3.68 10.15
N LYS A 131 -7.22 -3.61 11.47
CA LYS A 131 -7.48 -2.40 12.26
C LYS A 131 -6.63 -1.23 11.79
N ASN A 132 -5.33 -1.43 11.56
CA ASN A 132 -4.46 -0.38 11.03
C ASN A 132 -4.82 0.03 9.61
N ARG A 133 -5.16 -0.92 8.73
CA ARG A 133 -5.66 -0.62 7.38
C ARG A 133 -7.00 0.11 7.40
N LEU A 134 -7.90 -0.25 8.32
CA LEU A 134 -9.17 0.42 8.50
C LEU A 134 -8.96 1.83 9.06
N ALA A 135 -8.09 1.99 10.05
CA ALA A 135 -7.74 3.29 10.62
C ALA A 135 -7.09 4.20 9.57
N LEU A 136 -6.20 3.66 8.74
CA LEU A 136 -5.66 4.37 7.58
C LEU A 136 -6.74 4.69 6.56
N ALA A 137 -7.60 3.73 6.19
CA ALA A 137 -8.70 3.99 5.28
C ALA A 137 -9.74 4.97 5.83
N GLN A 138 -9.88 5.07 7.16
CA GLN A 138 -10.73 6.04 7.86
C GLN A 138 -10.04 7.41 7.95
N ALA A 139 -8.74 7.43 8.23
CA ALA A 139 -7.93 8.65 8.22
C ALA A 139 -7.79 9.24 6.81
N ASP A 140 -7.75 8.36 5.80
CA ASP A 140 -7.55 8.61 4.38
C ASP A 140 -8.84 8.38 3.57
N ALA A 141 -10.00 8.49 4.24
CA ALA A 141 -11.31 8.38 3.63
C ALA A 141 -11.55 9.59 2.72
N GLY A 142 -10.87 9.63 1.57
CA GLY A 142 -10.76 10.78 0.70
C GLY A 142 -9.90 10.54 -0.53
N THR A 143 -8.58 10.36 -0.42
CA THR A 143 -7.63 10.66 -1.52
C THR A 143 -7.91 10.02 -2.89
N PHE A 144 -8.31 8.75 -2.96
CA PHE A 144 -8.58 8.12 -4.28
C PHE A 144 -9.86 8.64 -4.96
N VAL A 145 -10.84 9.07 -4.18
CA VAL A 145 -12.13 9.61 -4.67
C VAL A 145 -12.17 11.13 -4.64
N ALA A 146 -11.38 11.75 -3.76
CA ALA A 146 -11.38 13.17 -3.50
C ALA A 146 -10.83 13.93 -4.70
N TYR A 147 -11.55 14.99 -5.05
CA TYR A 147 -11.09 15.98 -5.99
C TYR A 147 -10.59 17.20 -5.22
N GLN A 148 -9.30 17.49 -5.32
CA GLN A 148 -8.67 18.61 -4.60
C GLN A 148 -8.79 19.95 -5.34
N GLY A 149 -9.28 19.97 -6.58
CA GLY A 149 -9.52 21.19 -7.36
C GLY A 149 -10.95 21.75 -7.20
N ALA A 150 -11.28 22.76 -8.01
CA ALA A 150 -12.61 23.38 -8.03
C ALA A 150 -13.72 22.39 -8.45
N LYS A 151 -14.62 22.05 -7.53
CA LYS A 151 -15.66 21.03 -7.73
C LYS A 151 -16.61 21.40 -8.87
N ILE A 152 -16.78 20.49 -9.82
CA ILE A 152 -17.71 20.61 -10.96
C ILE A 152 -18.87 19.64 -10.74
N TYR A 153 -20.09 20.16 -10.65
CA TYR A 153 -21.31 19.38 -10.44
C TYR A 153 -22.11 19.24 -11.73
N ASN A 154 -21.94 20.15 -12.68
CA ASN A 154 -22.60 20.15 -13.98
C ASN A 154 -21.68 20.77 -15.03
N LEU A 155 -21.28 19.98 -16.04
CA LEU A 155 -20.36 20.44 -17.08
C LEU A 155 -20.94 21.60 -17.92
N GLN A 156 -22.24 21.59 -18.20
CA GLN A 156 -22.89 22.60 -19.04
C GLN A 156 -23.15 23.91 -18.31
N GLU A 157 -23.39 23.85 -17.00
CA GLU A 157 -23.73 25.03 -16.19
C GLU A 157 -22.49 25.64 -15.54
N ASP A 158 -21.54 24.81 -15.10
CA ASP A 158 -20.39 25.27 -14.32
C ASP A 158 -19.21 25.68 -15.22
N ILE A 159 -19.15 25.21 -16.48
CA ILE A 159 -18.08 25.53 -17.43
C ILE A 159 -18.62 26.41 -18.58
N PRO A 160 -18.19 27.67 -18.69
CA PRO A 160 -18.60 28.57 -19.76
C PRO A 160 -18.28 27.99 -21.14
N ASP A 161 -19.26 28.03 -22.06
CA ASP A 161 -19.11 27.59 -23.45
C ASP A 161 -18.57 26.15 -23.62
N TYR A 162 -18.81 25.26 -22.65
CA TYR A 162 -18.29 23.88 -22.62
C TYR A 162 -18.45 23.13 -23.96
N ASP A 163 -19.60 23.28 -24.63
CA ASP A 163 -19.88 22.59 -25.90
C ASP A 163 -18.97 23.03 -27.06
N LYS A 164 -18.39 24.24 -26.97
CA LYS A 164 -17.49 24.84 -27.96
C LYS A 164 -16.02 24.58 -27.69
N LEU A 165 -15.67 23.97 -26.55
CA LEU A 165 -14.30 23.55 -26.24
C LEU A 165 -13.87 22.41 -27.18
N ASP A 166 -12.57 22.29 -27.38
CA ASP A 166 -12.00 21.13 -28.09
C ASP A 166 -12.15 19.84 -27.25
N GLU A 167 -11.89 18.69 -27.87
CA GLU A 167 -12.09 17.39 -27.21
C GLU A 167 -11.09 17.13 -26.08
N VAL A 168 -9.91 17.74 -26.11
CA VAL A 168 -8.89 17.58 -25.07
C VAL A 168 -9.32 18.32 -23.81
N ASP A 169 -9.73 19.58 -23.95
CA ASP A 169 -10.24 20.41 -22.85
C ASP A 169 -11.51 19.81 -22.25
N LYS A 170 -12.42 19.30 -23.09
CA LYS A 170 -13.62 18.59 -22.62
C LYS A 170 -13.26 17.38 -21.77
N GLN A 171 -12.29 16.57 -22.20
CA GLN A 171 -11.85 15.39 -21.44
C GLN A 171 -11.26 15.76 -20.08
N GLN A 172 -10.55 16.89 -19.99
CA GLN A 172 -10.02 17.38 -18.71
C GLN A 172 -11.14 17.76 -17.74
N TYR A 173 -12.11 18.56 -18.18
CA TYR A 173 -13.25 18.93 -17.34
C TYR A 173 -14.12 17.72 -16.98
N GLN A 174 -14.29 16.76 -17.90
CA GLN A 174 -14.98 15.49 -17.62
C GLN A 174 -14.26 14.69 -16.54
N PHE A 175 -12.93 14.61 -16.57
CA PHE A 175 -12.15 13.95 -15.53
C PHE A 175 -12.41 14.56 -14.15
N MET A 176 -12.39 15.89 -14.05
CA MET A 176 -12.66 16.64 -12.82
C MET A 176 -14.11 16.43 -12.32
N TYR A 177 -15.08 16.48 -13.24
CA TYR A 177 -16.49 16.19 -12.98
C TYR A 177 -16.69 14.77 -12.46
N TYR A 178 -16.10 13.75 -13.10
CA TYR A 178 -16.24 12.37 -12.66
C TYR A 178 -15.61 12.12 -11.30
N LYS A 179 -14.45 12.71 -11.01
CA LYS A 179 -13.83 12.69 -9.68
C LYS A 179 -14.76 13.30 -8.63
N THR A 180 -15.27 14.51 -8.88
CA THR A 180 -16.21 15.21 -7.98
C THR A 180 -17.49 14.39 -7.73
N ARG A 181 -18.08 13.83 -8.80
CA ARG A 181 -19.28 12.98 -8.71
C ARG A 181 -19.00 11.71 -7.88
N ASN A 182 -17.89 11.04 -8.15
CA ASN A 182 -17.52 9.82 -7.43
C ASN A 182 -17.29 10.13 -5.94
N GLU A 183 -16.68 11.27 -5.60
CA GLU A 183 -16.49 11.72 -4.21
C GLU A 183 -17.84 11.81 -3.52
N ARG A 184 -18.81 12.46 -4.18
CA ARG A 184 -20.15 12.65 -3.66
C ARG A 184 -20.91 11.34 -3.46
N LEU A 185 -20.83 10.41 -4.41
CA LEU A 185 -21.47 9.09 -4.32
C LEU A 185 -20.87 8.26 -3.19
N TRP A 186 -19.55 8.32 -3.03
CA TRP A 186 -18.85 7.65 -1.94
C TRP A 186 -19.27 8.22 -0.58
N GLU A 187 -19.35 9.55 -0.43
CA GLU A 187 -19.83 10.20 0.80
C GLU A 187 -21.26 9.77 1.15
N HIS A 188 -22.15 9.72 0.15
CA HIS A 188 -23.53 9.28 0.34
C HIS A 188 -23.59 7.81 0.78
N ALA A 189 -22.88 6.92 0.10
CA ALA A 189 -22.85 5.50 0.44
C ALA A 189 -22.21 5.22 1.80
N LEU A 190 -21.22 6.02 2.21
CA LEU A 190 -20.61 5.95 3.53
C LEU A 190 -21.63 6.37 4.61
N ASN A 191 -22.33 7.48 4.38
CA ASN A 191 -23.37 7.97 5.28
C ASN A 191 -24.50 6.94 5.49
N ASP A 192 -24.99 6.32 4.41
CA ASP A 192 -26.07 5.33 4.47
C ASP A 192 -25.67 4.07 5.27
N ARG A 193 -24.40 3.68 5.23
CA ARG A 193 -23.93 2.40 5.79
C ARG A 193 -23.30 2.53 7.17
N LYS A 194 -22.73 3.69 7.50
CA LYS A 194 -21.96 3.93 8.73
C LYS A 194 -22.16 5.37 9.21
N HIS A 195 -23.37 5.66 9.68
CA HIS A 195 -23.79 6.98 10.14
C HIS A 195 -22.86 7.58 11.22
N ASP A 196 -22.29 6.75 12.10
CA ASP A 196 -21.36 7.18 13.15
C ASP A 196 -20.04 7.76 12.60
N LEU A 197 -19.69 7.47 11.34
CA LEU A 197 -18.50 8.03 10.67
C LEU A 197 -18.72 9.43 10.12
N ILE A 198 -19.90 10.05 10.33
CA ILE A 198 -20.19 11.43 9.92
C ILE A 198 -19.19 12.44 10.50
N ALA A 199 -18.66 12.18 11.70
CA ALA A 199 -17.66 13.02 12.33
C ALA A 199 -16.32 13.04 11.56
N VAL A 200 -15.93 11.92 10.93
CA VAL A 200 -14.71 11.80 10.11
C VAL A 200 -14.90 12.48 8.75
N ALA A 201 -16.13 12.47 8.24
CA ALA A 201 -16.52 13.21 7.04
C ALA A 201 -16.82 14.71 7.31
N SER A 202 -16.78 15.14 8.57
CA SER A 202 -17.08 16.52 8.96
C SER A 202 -16.14 17.48 8.24
N PRO A 203 -16.67 18.53 7.58
CA PRO A 203 -15.85 19.57 6.95
C PRO A 203 -14.79 20.12 7.88
N HIS A 204 -15.08 20.23 9.18
CA HIS A 204 -14.14 20.76 10.18
C HIS A 204 -12.96 19.81 10.45
N ILE A 205 -13.19 18.50 10.55
CA ILE A 205 -12.11 17.52 10.72
C ILE A 205 -11.27 17.40 9.44
N LYS A 206 -11.91 17.48 8.26
CA LYS A 206 -11.21 17.51 6.97
C LYS A 206 -10.29 18.72 6.83
N VAL A 207 -10.78 19.90 7.22
CA VAL A 207 -9.99 21.15 7.20
C VAL A 207 -8.85 21.09 8.23
N LEU A 208 -9.08 20.60 9.45
CA LEU A 208 -8.02 20.49 10.48
C LEU A 208 -6.86 19.58 10.08
N LYS A 209 -7.12 18.51 9.32
CA LYS A 209 -6.06 17.58 8.87
C LYS A 209 -5.42 17.97 7.54
N SER A 210 -5.98 18.93 6.78
CA SER A 210 -5.54 19.22 5.42
C SER A 210 -4.07 19.65 5.32
N PRO A 211 -3.47 20.47 6.23
CA PRO A 211 -2.05 20.82 6.10
C PRO A 211 -1.13 19.59 6.19
N TYR A 212 -1.46 18.66 7.09
CA TYR A 212 -0.70 17.44 7.26
C TYR A 212 -0.81 16.52 6.04
N VAL A 213 -2.01 16.38 5.49
CA VAL A 213 -2.23 15.59 4.27
C VAL A 213 -1.47 16.19 3.08
N GLN A 214 -1.54 17.51 2.87
CA GLN A 214 -0.78 18.16 1.78
C GLN A 214 0.73 18.04 1.97
N ALA A 215 1.23 18.08 3.21
CA ALA A 215 2.65 17.86 3.47
C ALA A 215 3.11 16.42 3.15
N LEU A 216 2.23 15.42 3.30
CA LEU A 216 2.52 14.05 2.90
C LEU A 216 2.47 13.84 1.39
N GLU A 217 1.68 14.66 0.68
CA GLU A 217 1.51 14.61 -0.77
C GLU A 217 2.48 15.55 -1.53
N PHE A 218 3.50 16.07 -0.86
CA PHE A 218 4.50 16.98 -1.42
C PHE A 218 5.31 16.30 -2.54
N LYS A 219 5.10 16.72 -3.80
CA LYS A 219 5.79 16.16 -4.98
C LYS A 219 6.92 17.05 -5.45
N ASN A 220 6.77 18.36 -5.33
CA ASN A 220 7.78 19.33 -5.77
C ASN A 220 7.79 20.59 -4.89
N ASP A 221 8.82 21.42 -5.07
CA ASP A 221 9.05 22.61 -4.24
C ASP A 221 7.87 23.59 -4.27
N LYS A 222 7.08 23.68 -5.35
CA LYS A 222 5.91 24.57 -5.43
C LYS A 222 4.69 24.05 -4.65
N ASP A 223 4.66 22.77 -4.27
CA ASP A 223 3.56 22.20 -3.47
C ASP A 223 3.49 22.76 -2.05
N HIS A 224 4.53 23.48 -1.60
CA HIS A 224 4.46 24.26 -0.37
C HIS A 224 3.30 25.26 -0.40
N LEU A 225 2.88 25.74 -1.57
CA LEU A 225 1.74 26.64 -1.73
C LEU A 225 0.42 25.96 -1.29
N TYR A 226 0.26 24.65 -1.50
CA TYR A 226 -0.93 23.92 -1.06
C TYR A 226 -0.92 23.68 0.46
N VAL A 227 0.26 23.43 1.03
CA VAL A 227 0.43 23.30 2.49
C VAL A 227 0.09 24.63 3.16
N GLU A 228 0.67 25.72 2.65
CA GLU A 228 0.46 27.07 3.17
C GLU A 228 -1.01 27.49 3.04
N GLY A 229 -1.64 27.28 1.88
CA GLY A 229 -3.06 27.58 1.67
C GLY A 229 -3.98 26.79 2.61
N SER A 230 -3.63 25.53 2.92
CA SER A 230 -4.35 24.72 3.90
C SER A 230 -4.23 25.27 5.31
N ILE A 231 -3.07 25.82 5.68
CA ILE A 231 -2.85 26.47 6.98
C ILE A 231 -3.63 27.79 7.06
N VAL A 232 -3.58 28.62 6.00
CA VAL A 232 -4.34 29.88 5.91
C VAL A 232 -5.83 29.62 6.06
N GLN A 233 -6.36 28.56 5.46
CA GLN A 233 -7.78 28.19 5.57
C GLN A 233 -8.23 27.95 7.03
N LEU A 234 -7.34 27.47 7.89
CA LEU A 234 -7.65 27.26 9.32
C LEU A 234 -7.94 28.57 10.06
N GLN A 235 -7.33 29.68 9.62
CA GLN A 235 -7.47 30.98 10.29
C GLN A 235 -8.94 31.41 10.39
N ALA A 236 -9.74 31.17 9.35
CA ALA A 236 -11.13 31.61 9.28
C ALA A 236 -12.04 30.97 10.34
N MET A 237 -11.70 29.76 10.81
CA MET A 237 -12.54 28.96 11.73
C MET A 237 -11.83 28.64 13.05
N TRP A 238 -10.61 29.17 13.26
CA TRP A 238 -9.77 28.82 14.39
C TRP A 238 -10.43 29.08 15.75
N GLU A 239 -10.99 30.27 15.93
CA GLU A 239 -11.70 30.64 17.16
C GLU A 239 -12.84 29.67 17.46
N ALA A 240 -13.60 29.26 16.43
CA ALA A 240 -14.67 28.29 16.57
C ALA A 240 -14.15 26.89 16.93
N TYR A 241 -12.99 26.48 16.39
CA TYR A 241 -12.38 25.19 16.74
C TYR A 241 -11.93 25.13 18.19
N VAL A 242 -11.36 26.22 18.71
CA VAL A 242 -10.92 26.34 20.10
C VAL A 242 -12.13 26.38 21.03
N ALA A 243 -13.12 27.24 20.74
CA ALA A 243 -14.31 27.42 21.57
C ALA A 243 -15.15 26.15 21.74
N ASN A 244 -15.14 25.27 20.72
CA ASN A 244 -15.92 24.02 20.72
C ASN A 244 -15.07 22.78 21.08
N GLY A 245 -13.80 22.94 21.46
CA GLY A 245 -12.93 21.81 21.84
C GLY A 245 -12.65 20.83 20.69
N ILE A 246 -12.68 21.31 19.45
CA ILE A 246 -12.43 20.50 18.25
C ILE A 246 -10.92 20.31 18.03
N CYS A 247 -10.11 21.24 18.54
CA CYS A 247 -8.65 21.13 18.56
C CYS A 247 -8.11 21.28 19.98
N ASN A 248 -6.84 20.91 20.18
CA ASN A 248 -6.19 20.95 21.50
C ASN A 248 -5.63 22.33 21.88
N ALA A 249 -5.84 23.36 21.05
CA ALA A 249 -5.37 24.70 21.34
C ALA A 249 -6.22 25.35 22.44
N THR A 250 -5.55 26.11 23.30
CA THR A 250 -6.18 26.81 24.43
C THR A 250 -6.42 28.29 24.16
N GLU A 251 -5.79 28.84 23.12
CA GLU A 251 -5.84 30.26 22.75
C GLU A 251 -6.68 30.42 21.47
N SER A 252 -7.61 31.37 21.48
CA SER A 252 -8.47 31.67 20.33
C SER A 252 -7.78 32.50 19.24
N GLU A 253 -6.61 33.08 19.52
CA GLU A 253 -5.78 33.73 18.50
C GLU A 253 -5.14 32.66 17.61
N PHE A 254 -5.20 32.86 16.29
CA PHE A 254 -4.53 31.97 15.35
C PHE A 254 -3.00 32.11 15.53
N PRO A 255 -2.25 31.00 15.66
CA PRO A 255 -0.84 31.05 16.05
C PRO A 255 0.09 31.69 15.00
N ILE A 256 -0.38 31.85 13.76
CA ILE A 256 0.41 32.44 12.67
C ILE A 256 -0.20 33.79 12.28
N LYS A 257 0.65 34.82 12.16
CA LYS A 257 0.23 36.16 11.76
C LYS A 257 0.52 36.38 10.29
N TYR A 258 -0.54 36.51 9.51
CA TYR A 258 -0.46 36.87 8.10
C TYR A 258 -0.70 38.37 7.91
N SER A 259 0.07 38.97 7.02
CA SER A 259 -0.22 40.32 6.51
C SER A 259 -1.17 40.21 5.31
N ALA A 260 -1.95 41.26 5.05
CA ALA A 260 -2.82 41.32 3.88
C ALA A 260 -2.02 41.15 2.58
N ASP A 261 -0.89 41.86 2.45
CA ASP A 261 0.00 41.78 1.29
C ASP A 261 0.51 40.35 1.04
N TYR A 262 0.80 39.59 2.11
CA TYR A 262 1.22 38.19 2.00
C TYR A 262 0.10 37.29 1.51
N LEU A 263 -1.12 37.44 2.06
CA LEU A 263 -2.27 36.63 1.63
C LEU A 263 -2.63 36.90 0.17
N ASP A 264 -2.59 38.17 -0.25
CA ASP A 264 -2.84 38.56 -1.63
C ASP A 264 -1.78 38.01 -2.59
N GLN A 265 -0.50 38.02 -2.20
CA GLN A 265 0.57 37.44 -3.00
C GLN A 265 0.47 35.91 -3.06
N HIS A 266 0.23 35.26 -1.93
CA HIS A 266 0.07 33.81 -1.85
C HIS A 266 -1.08 33.32 -2.73
N GLN A 267 -2.21 34.02 -2.72
CA GLN A 267 -3.35 33.69 -3.58
C GLN A 267 -2.99 33.77 -5.07
N LYS A 268 -2.25 34.81 -5.49
CA LYS A 268 -1.76 34.93 -6.88
C LYS A 268 -0.80 33.80 -7.24
N ASP A 269 0.18 33.53 -6.40
CA ASP A 269 1.17 32.47 -6.63
C ASP A 269 0.49 31.09 -6.75
N LEU A 270 -0.52 30.84 -5.91
CA LEU A 270 -1.32 29.62 -5.96
C LEU A 270 -2.16 29.52 -7.23
N GLU A 271 -2.80 30.61 -7.67
CA GLU A 271 -3.57 30.66 -8.92
C GLU A 271 -2.67 30.45 -10.15
N GLU A 272 -1.51 31.10 -10.19
CA GLU A 272 -0.51 30.90 -11.25
C GLU A 272 0.00 29.46 -11.29
N TYR A 273 0.30 28.87 -10.13
CA TYR A 273 0.73 27.48 -10.05
C TYR A 273 -0.38 26.50 -10.46
N GLN A 274 -1.62 26.75 -10.04
CA GLN A 274 -2.78 25.95 -10.49
C GLN A 274 -2.97 26.05 -12.00
N MET A 275 -2.82 27.25 -12.56
CA MET A 275 -2.92 27.46 -14.01
C MET A 275 -1.81 26.70 -14.75
N GLU A 276 -0.57 26.71 -14.25
CA GLU A 276 0.55 25.93 -14.79
C GLU A 276 0.29 24.41 -14.78
N ILE A 277 -0.26 23.90 -13.67
CA ILE A 277 -0.61 22.47 -13.52
C ILE A 277 -1.75 22.09 -14.48
N VAL A 278 -2.74 22.96 -14.66
CA VAL A 278 -3.88 22.71 -15.55
C VAL A 278 -3.48 22.85 -17.02
N SER A 279 -2.59 23.78 -17.36
CA SER A 279 -2.11 23.99 -18.73
C SER A 279 -1.07 22.96 -19.17
N SER A 280 -0.50 22.18 -18.24
CA SER A 280 0.53 21.17 -18.53
C SER A 280 -0.04 19.76 -18.42
N PRO A 281 -0.14 19.01 -19.54
CA PRO A 281 -0.63 17.63 -19.50
C PRO A 281 0.17 16.78 -18.49
N PHE A 282 -0.53 15.98 -17.68
CA PHE A 282 0.06 15.08 -16.67
C PHE A 282 0.87 15.74 -15.54
N ALA A 283 0.87 17.07 -15.41
CA ALA A 283 1.52 17.74 -14.28
C ALA A 283 0.89 17.34 -12.94
N ALA A 284 -0.44 17.21 -12.88
CA ALA A 284 -1.17 16.78 -11.68
C ALA A 284 -0.79 15.35 -11.22
N THR A 285 -0.40 14.48 -12.15
CA THR A 285 0.03 13.09 -11.87
C THR A 285 1.54 12.96 -11.73
N GLY A 286 2.30 14.07 -11.76
CA GLY A 286 3.77 14.03 -11.71
C GLY A 286 4.40 13.37 -12.93
N GLY A 287 3.77 13.49 -14.09
CA GLY A 287 4.20 12.86 -15.33
C GLY A 287 3.80 11.37 -15.46
N TRP A 288 3.05 10.83 -14.49
CA TRP A 288 2.53 9.47 -14.61
C TRP A 288 1.37 9.41 -15.61
N VAL A 289 1.48 8.50 -16.57
CA VAL A 289 0.49 8.25 -17.62
C VAL A 289 0.20 6.75 -17.66
N PRO A 290 -1.06 6.29 -17.66
CA PRO A 290 -1.41 4.89 -17.93
C PRO A 290 -0.76 4.40 -19.22
N HIS A 291 -0.31 3.15 -19.25
CA HIS A 291 0.46 2.60 -20.37
C HIS A 291 -0.27 2.74 -21.72
N ASP A 292 -1.56 2.40 -21.77
CA ASP A 292 -2.35 2.47 -23.01
C ASP A 292 -2.46 3.91 -23.53
N MET A 293 -2.56 4.88 -22.62
CA MET A 293 -2.64 6.30 -22.95
C MET A 293 -1.26 6.86 -23.35
N PHE A 294 -0.19 6.39 -22.70
CA PHE A 294 1.18 6.74 -23.09
C PHE A 294 1.50 6.30 -24.52
N VAL A 295 1.10 5.08 -24.90
CA VAL A 295 1.27 4.57 -26.27
C VAL A 295 0.54 5.45 -27.28
N GLN A 296 -0.73 5.76 -27.01
CA GLN A 296 -1.54 6.64 -27.87
C GLN A 296 -0.92 8.04 -28.02
N LEU A 297 -0.46 8.65 -26.94
CA LEU A 297 0.13 9.99 -26.96
C LEU A 297 1.52 10.01 -27.62
N LYS A 298 2.28 8.92 -27.53
CA LYS A 298 3.54 8.75 -28.28
C LYS A 298 3.27 8.59 -29.78
N GLU A 299 2.24 7.84 -30.17
CA GLU A 299 1.81 7.69 -31.57
C GLU A 299 1.32 9.01 -32.17
N GLN A 300 0.63 9.83 -31.37
CA GLN A 300 0.15 11.16 -31.77
C GLN A 300 1.25 12.24 -31.79
N GLY A 301 2.49 11.90 -31.40
CA GLY A 301 3.60 12.86 -31.35
C GLY A 301 3.53 13.88 -30.23
N ILE A 302 2.62 13.69 -29.26
CA ILE A 302 2.47 14.56 -28.09
C ILE A 302 3.54 14.23 -27.05
N ILE A 303 3.93 12.95 -26.93
CA ILE A 303 5.07 12.50 -26.15
C ILE A 303 6.22 12.15 -27.09
N VAL A 304 7.35 12.84 -26.94
CA VAL A 304 8.56 12.62 -27.75
C VAL A 304 9.71 12.10 -26.88
N GLU A 305 10.48 11.20 -27.47
CA GLU A 305 11.68 10.63 -26.86
C GLU A 305 12.87 11.55 -27.14
N ASP A 306 13.58 11.95 -26.09
CA ASP A 306 14.79 12.76 -26.22
C ASP A 306 16.02 11.90 -26.54
N ALA A 307 17.14 12.56 -26.86
CA ALA A 307 18.39 11.89 -27.22
C ALA A 307 19.00 11.04 -26.08
N SER A 308 18.50 11.19 -24.85
CA SER A 308 18.94 10.44 -23.68
C SER A 308 18.02 9.24 -23.38
N GLY A 309 16.97 9.03 -24.18
CA GLY A 309 15.97 7.98 -23.97
C GLY A 309 14.92 8.33 -22.92
N ASN A 310 14.83 9.59 -22.48
CA ASN A 310 13.75 10.07 -21.62
C ASN A 310 12.58 10.60 -22.47
N TYR A 311 11.40 10.65 -21.87
CA TYR A 311 10.19 11.11 -22.53
C TYR A 311 9.79 12.49 -22.02
N LYS A 312 9.46 13.38 -22.94
CA LYS A 312 8.92 14.71 -22.63
C LYS A 312 7.65 14.97 -23.42
N ILE A 313 6.80 15.82 -22.88
CA ILE A 313 5.58 16.29 -23.55
C ILE A 313 5.96 17.49 -24.40
N GLU A 314 5.63 17.45 -25.68
CA GLU A 314 5.84 18.56 -26.59
C GLU A 314 4.60 19.47 -26.56
N THR A 315 4.65 20.51 -25.71
CA THR A 315 3.52 21.45 -25.49
C THR A 315 3.07 22.17 -26.76
N GLU A 316 3.96 22.34 -27.76
CA GLU A 316 3.60 22.90 -29.08
C GLU A 316 2.89 21.91 -30.01
N ALA A 317 3.03 20.60 -29.79
CA ALA A 317 2.33 19.56 -30.56
C ALA A 317 0.91 19.32 -30.01
N ALA A 318 0.72 19.47 -28.70
CA ALA A 318 -0.60 19.39 -28.05
C ALA A 318 -1.57 20.51 -28.48
N LEU A 319 -1.05 21.62 -29.02
CA LEU A 319 -1.80 22.79 -29.50
C LEU A 319 -2.03 22.79 -31.03
N LYS A 320 -1.57 21.77 -31.77
CA LYS A 320 -1.80 21.68 -33.22
C LYS A 320 -3.14 21.00 -33.49
N GLU A 321 -4.09 21.78 -34.01
CA GLU A 321 -5.36 21.28 -34.56
C GLU A 321 -5.10 20.26 -35.70
N ASP A 322 -5.75 19.11 -35.55
CA ASP A 322 -5.93 17.96 -36.45
C ASP A 322 -4.70 17.31 -37.15
N PRO A 323 -4.57 15.96 -37.10
CA PRO A 323 -3.66 15.27 -37.99
C PRO A 323 -4.20 15.31 -39.44
N PRO A 324 -3.33 15.41 -40.45
CA PRO A 324 -3.77 15.44 -41.85
C PRO A 324 -4.49 14.12 -42.18
N ALA A 325 -5.69 14.24 -42.73
CA ALA A 325 -6.47 13.11 -43.22
C ALA A 325 -5.67 12.33 -44.27
N ASN A 326 -5.46 11.04 -44.02
CA ASN A 326 -5.09 10.03 -45.02
C ASN A 326 -5.92 8.78 -44.83
#